data_AF-A0A504YUD9-F1
#
_entry.id   AF-A0A504YUD9-F1
#
_cell.length_a   1.000
_cell.length_b   1.000
_cell.length_c   1.000
_cell.angle_alpha   90.00
_cell.angle_beta   90.00
_cell.angle_gamma   90.00
#
_symmetry.space_group_name_H-M   'P 1'
#
loop_
_entity.id
_entity.type
_entity.pdbx_description
1 polymer ?
#
loop_
_entity_poly.entity_id
_entity_poly.type
_entity_poly.pdbx_seq_one_letter_code
_entity_poly.pdbx_strand_id
1 'polypeptide(L)'
;MRMSTALIQLVASASTLLTILIIGAILADISRRPYKWTDRSGQYSVLMAGTLIWIFATGYFISILLHYEALNAENTELDTKFISARSAWSVDLRNTTYYQTGSMMLLVYAANALLYLSGASFLLTASLYKPPIIDRPPVKITQVA
;
A
#
# COMPACT_ATOMS: atom_id res chain seq x y z
N MET A 1 23.99 4.76 2.73
CA MET A 1 22.65 4.80 2.10
C MET A 1 21.89 3.48 2.23
N ARG A 2 22.48 2.29 2.01
CA ARG A 2 21.76 1.00 2.03
C ARG A 2 21.14 0.56 3.38
N MET A 3 21.75 0.95 4.51
CA MET A 3 21.15 0.70 5.84
C MET A 3 19.86 1.51 6.06
N SER A 4 19.78 2.70 5.43
CA SER A 4 18.56 3.52 5.41
C SER A 4 17.49 2.91 4.52
N THR A 5 17.85 2.31 3.37
CA THR A 5 16.86 1.65 2.52
C THR A 5 16.25 0.43 3.20
N ALA A 6 17.04 -0.45 3.83
CA ALA A 6 16.49 -1.61 4.56
C ALA A 6 15.52 -1.20 5.70
N LEU A 7 15.84 -0.13 6.43
CA LEU A 7 14.97 0.45 7.45
C LEU A 7 13.66 0.99 6.84
N ILE A 8 13.75 1.71 5.72
CA ILE A 8 12.60 2.22 4.99
C ILE A 8 11.71 1.07 4.50
N GLN A 9 12.28 -0.04 4.03
CA GLN A 9 11.54 -1.22 3.60
C GLN A 9 10.80 -1.91 4.76
N LEU A 10 11.46 -2.04 5.90
CA LEU A 10 10.87 -2.64 7.10
C LEU A 10 9.72 -1.78 7.63
N VAL A 11 9.91 -0.46 7.68
CA VAL A 11 8.85 0.47 8.06
C VAL A 11 7.69 0.42 7.07
N ALA A 12 7.96 0.48 5.77
CA ALA A 12 6.92 0.43 4.73
C ALA A 12 6.12 -0.88 4.78
N SER A 13 6.77 -2.02 4.91
CA SER A 13 6.10 -3.33 5.01
C SER A 13 5.27 -3.47 6.29
N ALA A 14 5.82 -3.09 7.44
CA ALA A 14 5.10 -3.11 8.71
C ALA A 14 3.88 -2.17 8.70
N SER A 15 4.02 -0.96 8.16
CA SER A 15 2.91 -0.02 8.03
C SER A 15 1.84 -0.52 7.05
N THR A 16 2.24 -1.17 5.96
CA THR A 16 1.29 -1.77 5.00
C THR A 16 0.49 -2.88 5.66
N LEU A 17 1.15 -3.77 6.42
CA LEU A 17 0.49 -4.85 7.15
C LEU A 17 -0.49 -4.31 8.20
N LEU A 18 -0.05 -3.34 9.01
CA LEU A 18 -0.90 -2.71 10.03
C LEU A 18 -2.16 -2.08 9.40
N THR A 19 -2.00 -1.41 8.26
CA THR A 19 -3.10 -0.77 7.56
C THR A 19 -4.11 -1.79 7.04
N ILE A 20 -3.63 -2.91 6.46
CA ILE A 20 -4.50 -4.00 6.01
C ILE A 20 -5.29 -4.61 7.19
N LEU A 21 -4.64 -4.80 8.35
CA LEU A 21 -5.30 -5.34 9.55
C LEU A 21 -6.38 -4.38 10.08
N ILE A 22 -6.09 -3.08 10.15
CA ILE A 22 -7.06 -2.07 10.59
C ILE A 22 -8.26 -2.01 9.64
N ILE A 23 -8.02 -1.98 8.33
CA ILE A 23 -9.09 -1.96 7.32
C ILE A 23 -9.93 -3.23 7.40
N GLY A 24 -9.29 -4.40 7.53
CA GLY A 24 -9.97 -5.69 7.71
C GLY A 24 -10.86 -5.71 8.95
N ALA A 25 -10.40 -5.14 10.07
CA ALA A 25 -11.19 -5.02 11.28
C ALA A 25 -12.41 -4.09 11.10
N ILE A 26 -12.24 -2.95 10.41
CA ILE A 26 -13.34 -2.02 10.11
C ILE A 26 -14.39 -2.69 9.22
N LEU A 27 -13.97 -3.42 8.18
CA LEU A 27 -14.87 -4.15 7.30
C LEU A 27 -15.64 -5.25 8.02
N ALA A 28 -14.97 -5.99 8.91
CA ALA A 28 -15.60 -7.01 9.72
C ALA A 28 -16.63 -6.41 10.70
N ASP A 29 -16.41 -5.20 11.21
CA ASP A 29 -17.38 -4.50 12.05
C ASP A 29 -18.58 -4.00 11.23
N ILE A 30 -18.34 -3.40 10.06
CA ILE A 30 -19.40 -2.97 9.12
C ILE A 30 -20.26 -4.18 8.71
N SER A 31 -19.65 -5.32 8.38
CA SER A 31 -20.38 -6.52 7.97
C SER A 31 -21.24 -7.11 9.09
N ARG A 32 -20.80 -6.98 10.35
CA ARG A 32 -21.54 -7.47 11.52
C ARG A 32 -22.62 -6.51 12.00
N ARG A 33 -22.47 -5.20 11.76
CA ARG A 33 -23.35 -4.15 12.32
C ARG A 33 -23.67 -3.06 11.30
N PRO A 34 -24.34 -3.38 10.17
CA PRO A 34 -24.60 -2.42 9.10
C PRO A 34 -25.43 -1.22 9.57
N TYR A 35 -26.39 -1.42 10.47
CA TYR A 35 -27.30 -0.37 10.95
C TYR A 35 -26.65 0.70 11.85
N LYS A 36 -25.45 0.46 12.40
CA LYS A 36 -24.76 1.44 13.25
C LYS A 36 -23.97 2.48 12.45
N TRP A 37 -23.61 2.13 11.23
CA TRP A 37 -22.86 2.99 10.33
C TRP A 37 -23.87 3.66 9.41
N THR A 38 -24.19 4.93 9.67
CA THR A 38 -24.97 5.74 8.73
C THR A 38 -24.29 5.73 7.36
N ASP A 39 -25.06 5.74 6.26
CA ASP A 39 -24.55 5.55 4.89
C ASP A 39 -23.33 6.45 4.56
N ARG A 40 -23.29 7.68 5.10
CA ARG A 40 -22.15 8.59 4.97
C ARG A 40 -20.88 8.08 5.67
N SER A 41 -20.98 7.57 6.88
CA SER A 41 -19.82 7.08 7.66
C SER A 41 -19.17 5.88 6.98
N GLY A 42 -19.99 4.96 6.45
CA GLY A 42 -19.51 3.81 5.67
C GLY A 42 -18.79 4.23 4.39
N GLN A 43 -19.37 5.17 3.62
CA GLN A 43 -18.76 5.68 2.40
C GLN A 43 -17.38 6.34 2.66
N TYR A 44 -17.27 7.19 3.69
CA TYR A 44 -15.99 7.82 4.03
C TYR A 44 -14.94 6.83 4.51
N SER A 45 -15.33 5.81 5.28
CA SER A 45 -14.39 4.76 5.72
C SER A 45 -13.87 3.92 4.57
N VAL A 46 -14.72 3.54 3.62
CA VAL A 46 -14.34 2.79 2.43
C VAL A 46 -13.43 3.64 1.52
N LEU A 47 -13.74 4.93 1.35
CA LEU A 47 -12.92 5.86 0.57
C LEU A 47 -11.53 6.05 1.20
N MET A 48 -11.47 6.24 2.52
CA MET A 48 -10.23 6.38 3.26
C MET A 48 -9.39 5.09 3.23
N ALA A 49 -10.03 3.93 3.38
CA ALA A 49 -9.39 2.63 3.24
C ALA A 49 -8.77 2.44 1.85
N GLY A 50 -9.51 2.71 0.78
CA GLY A 50 -9.01 2.61 -0.59
C GLY A 50 -7.83 3.54 -0.86
N THR A 51 -7.91 4.78 -0.37
CA THR A 51 -6.84 5.78 -0.52
C THR A 51 -5.56 5.36 0.23
N LEU A 52 -5.70 4.89 1.47
CA LEU A 52 -4.56 4.43 2.27
C LEU A 52 -3.89 3.22 1.61
N ILE A 53 -4.66 2.24 1.14
CA ILE A 53 -4.12 1.07 0.43
C ILE A 53 -3.27 1.52 -0.78
N TRP A 54 -3.72 2.51 -1.55
CA TRP A 54 -2.97 3.05 -2.68
C TRP A 54 -1.65 3.71 -2.28
N ILE A 55 -1.65 4.50 -1.20
CA ILE A 55 -0.43 5.15 -0.69
C ILE A 55 0.58 4.08 -0.25
N PHE A 56 0.14 3.07 0.51
CA PHE A 56 1.02 2.00 0.99
C PHE A 56 1.49 1.09 -0.14
N ALA A 57 0.63 0.74 -1.11
CA ALA A 57 1.04 0.00 -2.31
C ALA A 57 2.12 0.75 -3.09
N THR A 58 2.02 2.06 -3.20
CA THR A 58 3.04 2.89 -3.86
C THR A 58 4.35 2.91 -3.08
N GLY A 59 4.30 3.04 -1.75
CA GLY A 59 5.49 2.91 -0.91
C GLY A 59 6.13 1.52 -1.03
N TYR A 60 5.32 0.46 -1.07
CA TYR A 60 5.78 -0.91 -1.27
C TYR A 60 6.43 -1.10 -2.64
N PHE A 61 5.85 -0.55 -3.71
CA PHE A 61 6.42 -0.58 -5.06
C PHE A 61 7.80 0.10 -5.14
N ILE A 62 7.94 1.30 -4.58
CA ILE A 62 9.22 2.02 -4.55
C ILE A 62 10.26 1.21 -3.76
N SER A 63 9.84 0.63 -2.62
CA SER A 63 10.66 -0.27 -1.83
C SER A 63 11.16 -1.47 -2.63
N ILE A 64 10.30 -2.11 -3.43
CA ILE A 64 10.66 -3.24 -4.31
C ILE A 64 11.72 -2.83 -5.33
N LEU A 65 11.52 -1.68 -6.00
CA LEU A 65 12.47 -1.17 -6.99
C LEU A 65 13.86 -0.96 -6.37
N LEU A 66 13.92 -0.26 -5.24
CA LEU A 66 15.17 -0.01 -4.53
C LEU A 66 15.83 -1.31 -4.03
N HIS A 67 15.03 -2.32 -3.63
CA HIS A 67 15.57 -3.61 -3.20
C HIS A 67 16.33 -4.30 -4.32
N TYR A 68 15.65 -4.50 -5.46
CA TYR A 68 16.17 -5.28 -6.56
C TYR A 68 17.25 -4.53 -7.31
N GLU A 69 17.16 -3.20 -7.38
CA GLU A 69 18.24 -2.35 -7.88
C GLU A 69 19.49 -2.46 -7.00
N ALA A 70 19.36 -2.45 -5.67
CA ALA A 70 20.50 -2.63 -4.77
C ALA A 70 21.15 -4.02 -4.92
N LEU A 71 20.34 -5.08 -5.01
CA LEU A 71 20.83 -6.45 -5.26
C LEU A 71 21.53 -6.58 -6.62
N ASN A 72 21.00 -5.94 -7.66
CA ASN A 72 21.61 -5.95 -8.98
C ASN A 72 22.91 -5.13 -9.01
N ALA A 73 22.94 -3.98 -8.34
CA ALA A 73 24.15 -3.17 -8.19
C ALA A 73 25.26 -3.95 -7.47
N GLU A 74 24.93 -4.83 -6.51
CA GLU A 74 25.92 -5.72 -5.88
C GLU A 74 26.57 -6.71 -6.86
N ASN A 75 25.96 -7.00 -8.01
CA ASN A 75 26.55 -7.86 -9.04
C ASN A 75 27.60 -7.15 -9.90
N THR A 76 27.47 -5.84 -10.11
CA THR A 76 28.25 -5.09 -11.09
C THR A 76 29.20 -4.07 -10.49
N GLU A 77 28.87 -3.51 -9.33
CA GLU A 77 29.67 -2.47 -8.67
C GLU A 77 30.51 -3.06 -7.53
N LEU A 78 31.83 -2.93 -7.66
CA LEU A 78 32.77 -3.18 -6.56
C LEU A 78 32.62 -2.05 -5.52
N ASP A 79 31.92 -2.34 -4.43
CA ASP A 79 31.79 -1.43 -3.30
C ASP A 79 33.14 -1.33 -2.56
N THR A 80 33.94 -0.33 -2.92
CA THR A 80 35.26 -0.05 -2.33
C THR A 80 35.20 0.40 -0.89
N LYS A 81 34.01 0.70 -0.35
CA LYS A 81 33.81 1.15 1.03
C LYS A 81 33.46 0.03 2.00
N PHE A 82 33.43 -1.21 1.54
CA PHE A 82 33.10 -2.40 2.34
C PHE A 82 31.74 -2.33 3.07
N ILE A 83 30.74 -1.63 2.50
CA ILE A 83 29.47 -1.36 3.19
C ILE A 83 28.49 -2.53 3.02
N SER A 84 28.62 -3.32 1.96
CA SER A 84 27.80 -4.52 1.70
C SER A 84 28.47 -5.81 2.19
N ALA A 85 27.70 -6.79 2.69
CA ALA A 85 28.24 -8.07 3.14
C ALA A 85 29.06 -8.79 2.04
N ARG A 86 28.68 -8.63 0.77
CA ARG A 86 29.34 -9.22 -0.40
C ARG A 86 30.69 -8.58 -0.75
N SER A 87 30.90 -7.32 -0.40
CA SER A 87 32.18 -6.63 -0.62
C SER A 87 33.31 -7.18 0.27
N ALA A 88 32.97 -7.75 1.43
CA ALA A 88 33.90 -8.41 2.35
C ALA A 88 34.26 -9.84 1.91
N TRP A 89 33.65 -10.37 0.85
CA TRP A 89 33.88 -11.74 0.39
C TRP A 89 35.10 -11.85 -0.52
N SER A 90 35.73 -13.04 -0.47
CA SER A 90 36.79 -13.41 -1.40
C SER A 90 36.27 -13.44 -2.85
N VAL A 91 37.17 -13.29 -3.82
CA VAL A 91 36.82 -13.26 -5.25
C VAL A 91 36.03 -14.50 -5.67
N ASP A 92 36.43 -15.69 -5.20
CA ASP A 92 35.76 -16.96 -5.53
C ASP A 92 34.34 -17.04 -4.95
N LEU A 93 34.16 -16.62 -3.70
CA LEU A 93 32.85 -16.63 -3.06
C LEU A 93 31.91 -15.62 -3.73
N ARG A 94 32.44 -14.48 -4.17
CA ARG A 94 31.68 -13.44 -4.87
C ARG A 94 31.23 -13.86 -6.27
N ASN A 95 32.03 -14.64 -6.98
CA ASN A 95 31.68 -15.19 -8.30
C ASN A 95 30.65 -16.32 -8.21
N THR A 96 30.66 -17.10 -7.12
CA THR A 96 29.70 -18.21 -6.90
C THR A 96 28.35 -17.75 -6.32
N THR A 97 28.28 -16.56 -5.73
CA THR A 97 27.06 -15.97 -5.12
C THR A 97 26.50 -14.82 -5.98
N TYR A 98 26.46 -15.01 -7.29
CA TYR A 98 25.86 -14.04 -8.20
C TYR A 98 24.34 -14.00 -7.97
N TYR A 99 23.80 -12.80 -7.72
CA TYR A 99 22.37 -12.63 -7.58
C TYR A 99 21.70 -12.83 -8.95
N GLN A 100 20.85 -13.84 -9.07
CA GLN A 100 19.93 -13.98 -10.19
C GLN A 100 18.51 -13.71 -9.73
N THR A 101 17.77 -12.99 -10.56
CA THR A 101 16.36 -12.74 -10.36
C THR A 101 15.58 -14.06 -10.36
N GLY A 102 15.16 -14.49 -9.16
CA GLY A 102 14.34 -15.69 -8.98
C GLY A 102 12.83 -15.43 -9.01
N SER A 103 12.05 -16.50 -8.86
CA SER A 103 10.59 -16.49 -8.82
C SER A 103 9.99 -15.60 -7.72
N MET A 104 10.78 -15.31 -6.67
CA MET A 104 10.37 -14.41 -5.59
C MET A 104 10.05 -12.99 -6.09
N MET A 105 10.76 -12.49 -7.10
CA MET A 105 10.49 -11.17 -7.68
C MET A 105 9.10 -11.10 -8.30
N LEU A 106 8.70 -12.13 -9.06
CA LEU A 106 7.37 -12.22 -9.64
C LEU A 106 6.27 -12.21 -8.58
N LEU A 107 6.47 -12.96 -7.48
CA LEU A 107 5.50 -13.04 -6.40
C LEU A 107 5.32 -11.69 -5.68
N VAL A 108 6.42 -10.96 -5.48
CA VAL A 108 6.42 -9.64 -4.85
C VAL A 108 5.71 -8.59 -5.71
N TYR A 109 5.93 -8.59 -7.04
CA TYR A 109 5.16 -7.73 -7.96
C TYR A 109 3.69 -8.12 -8.05
N ALA A 110 3.37 -9.42 -8.04
CA ALA A 110 2.00 -9.89 -8.05
C ALA A 110 1.25 -9.46 -6.77
N ALA A 111 1.90 -9.57 -5.60
CA ALA A 111 1.35 -9.08 -4.34
C ALA A 111 1.08 -7.56 -4.40
N ASN A 112 2.01 -6.79 -4.98
CA ASN A 112 1.81 -5.34 -5.16
C ASN A 112 0.64 -5.02 -6.10
N ALA A 113 0.47 -5.77 -7.19
CA ALA A 113 -0.67 -5.62 -8.09
C ALA A 113 -2.01 -5.91 -7.38
N LEU A 114 -2.05 -6.93 -6.52
CA LEU A 114 -3.24 -7.25 -5.71
C LEU A 114 -3.59 -6.13 -4.73
N LEU A 115 -2.59 -5.45 -4.15
CA LEU A 115 -2.84 -4.28 -3.29
C LEU A 115 -3.51 -3.15 -4.08
N TYR A 116 -3.03 -2.83 -5.29
CA TYR A 116 -3.66 -1.82 -6.13
C TYR A 116 -5.09 -2.20 -6.55
N LEU A 117 -5.31 -3.46 -6.93
CA LEU A 117 -6.65 -3.96 -7.28
C LEU A 117 -7.62 -3.88 -6.09
N SER A 118 -7.15 -4.24 -4.89
CA SER A 118 -7.91 -4.11 -3.66
C SER A 118 -8.28 -2.66 -3.41
N GLY A 119 -7.30 -1.75 -3.40
CA GLY A 119 -7.53 -0.31 -3.22
C GLY A 119 -8.49 0.29 -4.24
N ALA A 120 -8.37 -0.09 -5.52
CA ALA A 120 -9.30 0.33 -6.57
C ALA A 120 -10.73 -0.17 -6.32
N SER A 121 -10.89 -1.41 -5.84
CA SER A 121 -12.20 -1.97 -5.50
C SER A 121 -12.89 -1.21 -4.36
N PHE A 122 -12.12 -0.78 -3.35
CA PHE A 122 -12.63 0.10 -2.28
C PHE A 122 -13.07 1.46 -2.84
N LEU A 123 -12.25 2.10 -3.66
CA LEU A 123 -12.59 3.40 -4.26
C LEU A 123 -13.82 3.33 -5.18
N LEU A 124 -13.94 2.26 -5.96
CA LEU A 124 -15.12 1.99 -6.80
C LEU A 124 -16.37 1.76 -5.94
N THR A 125 -16.23 1.05 -4.82
CA THR A 125 -17.36 0.86 -3.89
C THR A 125 -17.82 2.20 -3.31
N ALA A 126 -16.88 3.09 -2.98
CA ALA A 126 -17.21 4.43 -2.47
C ALA A 126 -17.89 5.33 -3.52
N SER A 127 -17.60 5.17 -4.81
CA SER A 127 -18.21 5.98 -5.89
C SER A 127 -19.64 5.55 -6.24
N LEU A 128 -20.03 4.33 -5.88
CA LEU A 128 -21.39 3.80 -6.12
C LEU A 128 -22.43 4.30 -5.09
N TYR A 129 -21.99 4.87 -3.96
CA TYR A 129 -22.91 5.46 -2.98
C TYR A 129 -23.50 6.77 -3.52
N LYS A 130 -24.82 6.79 -3.70
CA LYS A 130 -25.55 8.01 -4.10
C LYS A 130 -25.51 9.05 -2.96
N PRO A 131 -25.28 10.35 -3.25
CA PRO A 131 -25.50 11.38 -2.27
C PRO A 131 -26.98 11.42 -1.89
N PRO A 132 -27.34 11.66 -0.61
CA PRO A 132 -28.73 11.73 -0.20
C PRO A 132 -29.42 12.89 -0.92
N ILE A 133 -30.57 12.62 -1.53
CA ILE A 133 -31.45 13.65 -2.06
C ILE A 133 -31.91 14.47 -0.85
N ILE A 134 -31.44 15.71 -0.76
CA ILE A 134 -31.95 16.65 0.23
C ILE A 134 -33.29 17.14 -0.34
N ASP A 135 -34.38 16.48 0.05
CA ASP A 135 -35.72 17.02 -0.14
C ASP A 135 -35.80 18.29 0.72
N ARG A 136 -35.48 19.43 0.10
CA ARG A 136 -35.73 20.73 0.73
C ARG A 136 -37.25 20.87 0.80
N PRO A 137 -37.86 21.00 1.99
CA PRO A 137 -39.27 21.33 2.07
C PRO A 137 -39.51 22.64 1.29
N PRO A 138 -40.62 22.77 0.55
CA PRO A 138 -40.88 23.95 -0.24
C PRO A 138 -40.83 25.18 0.66
N VAL A 139 -40.04 26.18 0.25
CA VAL A 139 -39.92 27.46 0.95
C VAL A 139 -41.32 28.07 1.00
N LYS A 140 -41.94 28.07 2.19
CA LYS A 140 -43.18 28.81 2.42
C LYS A 140 -42.85 30.29 2.35
N ILE A 141 -43.16 30.92 1.22
CA ILE A 141 -43.12 32.38 1.08
C ILE A 141 -44.35 32.90 1.83
N THR A 142 -44.16 33.28 3.10
CA THR A 142 -45.17 34.08 3.82
C THR A 142 -45.17 35.48 3.23
N GLN A 143 -46.21 35.82 2.48
CA GLN A 143 -46.48 37.21 2.13
C GLN A 143 -46.83 37.96 3.43
N VAL A 144 -45.99 38.93 3.78
CA VAL A 144 -46.28 39.90 4.84
C VAL A 144 -47.27 40.89 4.25
N ALA A 145 -48.48 40.91 4.80
CA ALA A 145 -49.54 41.84 4.46
C ALA A 145 -49.29 43.23 5.08
#